data_AF-A0A8D2K3K7-F1
#
_entry.id   AF-A0A8D2K3K7-F1
#
_cell.length_a   1.000
_cell.length_b   1.000
_cell.length_c   1.000
_cell.angle_alpha   90.00
_cell.angle_beta   90.00
_cell.angle_gamma   90.00
#
_symmetry.space_group_name_H-M   'P 1'
#
loop_
_entity.id
_entity.type
_entity.pdbx_description
1 polymer ?
#
loop_
_entity_poly.entity_id
_entity_poly.type
_entity_poly.pdbx_seq_one_letter_code
_entity_poly.pdbx_strand_id
1 'polypeptide(L)'
;KSLIGTQFMHWLIFHSQRTCGQEKTFLSVQPSALVPQGGHVTLRCHYRRGFNNFTNFTLYKDDRSHVPIFHSRIFQKSFLMGPVTPAHAGTYRCRGSYPHSPTEWSALSDPLAIMVTGVHRKPSLLALPGPLVKSGETVTLQCSSDIVPCGLR
;
A
#
# COMPACT_ATOMS: atom_id res chain seq x y z
N LYS A 1 -10.72 12.47 -55.69
CA LYS A 1 -11.32 11.62 -54.63
C LYS A 1 -10.19 11.03 -53.78
N SER A 2 -9.54 11.83 -52.93
CA SER A 2 -8.53 11.34 -51.97
C SER A 2 -8.33 12.38 -50.87
N LEU A 3 -9.37 12.59 -50.06
CA LEU A 3 -9.35 13.42 -48.85
C LEU A 3 -9.97 12.67 -47.64
N ILE A 4 -10.42 11.43 -47.86
CA ILE A 4 -11.04 10.58 -46.84
C ILE A 4 -10.00 9.76 -46.04
N GLY A 5 -8.78 9.60 -46.57
CA GLY A 5 -7.70 8.84 -45.92
C GLY A 5 -7.00 9.57 -44.78
N THR A 6 -6.85 10.90 -44.85
CA THR A 6 -6.18 11.69 -43.81
C THR A 6 -7.07 11.92 -42.58
N GLN A 7 -8.38 12.07 -42.78
CA GLN A 7 -9.33 12.24 -41.68
C GLN A 7 -9.45 10.96 -40.83
N PHE A 8 -9.35 9.78 -41.45
CA PHE A 8 -9.38 8.49 -40.75
C PHE A 8 -8.13 8.23 -39.90
N MET A 9 -6.94 8.61 -40.39
CA MET A 9 -5.71 8.53 -39.59
C MET A 9 -5.73 9.52 -38.43
N HIS A 10 -6.29 10.72 -38.61
CA HIS A 10 -6.47 11.68 -37.51
C HIS A 10 -7.44 11.17 -36.44
N TRP A 11 -8.50 10.46 -36.86
CA TRP A 11 -9.47 9.83 -35.94
C TRP A 11 -8.85 8.69 -35.12
N LEU A 12 -7.97 7.88 -35.73
CA LEU A 12 -7.20 6.85 -35.02
C LEU A 12 -6.14 7.43 -34.08
N ILE A 13 -5.47 8.53 -34.44
CA ILE A 13 -4.50 9.20 -33.55
C ILE A 13 -5.21 9.80 -32.32
N PHE A 14 -6.41 10.38 -32.49
CA PHE A 14 -7.19 10.93 -31.36
C PHE A 14 -7.82 9.84 -30.48
N HIS A 15 -8.14 8.66 -31.01
CA HIS A 15 -8.62 7.53 -30.21
C HIS A 15 -7.50 6.64 -29.64
N SER A 16 -6.27 6.73 -30.16
CA SER A 16 -5.11 5.96 -29.70
C SER A 16 -4.29 6.64 -28.60
N GLN A 17 -4.79 7.72 -27.98
CA GLN A 17 -4.16 8.36 -26.82
C GLN A 17 -4.93 8.18 -25.50
N ARG A 18 -5.63 7.06 -25.30
CA ARG A 18 -6.25 6.75 -24.01
C ARG A 18 -6.00 5.34 -23.48
N THR A 19 -4.79 4.80 -23.65
CA THR A 19 -4.32 3.68 -22.82
C THR A 19 -2.78 3.62 -22.76
N CYS A 20 -2.12 4.57 -22.09
CA CYS A 20 -0.78 4.34 -21.55
C CYS A 20 -0.48 5.32 -20.40
N GLY A 21 -0.66 4.83 -19.16
CA GLY A 21 -0.29 5.52 -17.92
C GLY A 21 -1.39 6.43 -17.35
N GLN A 22 -2.40 5.87 -16.69
CA GLN A 22 -3.16 6.70 -15.74
C GLN A 22 -2.17 7.23 -14.68
N GLU A 23 -2.17 8.54 -14.43
CA GLU A 23 -1.33 9.12 -13.38
C GLU A 23 -1.67 8.46 -12.05
N LYS A 24 -0.74 7.65 -11.56
CA LYS A 24 -0.90 6.86 -10.35
C LYS A 24 -0.15 7.52 -9.20
N THR A 25 -0.86 7.74 -8.10
CA THR A 25 -0.23 8.19 -6.85
C THR A 25 0.56 7.06 -6.19
N PHE A 26 1.60 7.41 -5.45
CA PHE A 26 2.43 6.49 -4.70
C PHE A 26 2.14 6.63 -3.22
N LEU A 27 1.88 5.50 -2.58
CA LEU A 27 1.69 5.41 -1.14
C LEU A 27 2.99 4.87 -0.52
N SER A 28 3.58 5.63 0.39
CA SER A 28 4.73 5.20 1.17
C SER A 28 4.41 5.19 2.66
N VAL A 29 5.20 4.46 3.41
CA VAL A 29 5.03 4.29 4.85
C VAL A 29 6.35 4.52 5.56
N GLN A 30 6.29 5.23 6.69
CA GLN A 30 7.44 5.57 7.50
C GLN A 30 7.11 5.37 8.99
N PRO A 31 8.00 4.75 9.78
CA PRO A 31 9.32 4.22 9.41
C PRO A 31 9.26 2.89 8.65
N SER A 32 8.25 2.05 8.90
CA SER A 32 8.10 0.73 8.30
C SER A 32 6.63 0.30 8.25
N ALA A 33 6.32 -0.67 7.38
CA ALA A 33 5.00 -1.28 7.28
C ALA A 33 4.71 -2.31 8.39
N LEU A 34 5.73 -2.72 9.15
CA LEU A 34 5.61 -3.61 10.31
C LEU A 34 5.69 -2.78 11.58
N VAL A 35 4.54 -2.60 12.23
CA VAL A 35 4.39 -1.67 13.36
C VAL A 35 4.01 -2.46 14.62
N PRO A 36 4.76 -2.35 15.73
CA PRO A 36 4.36 -3.00 16.98
C PRO A 36 3.07 -2.38 17.53
N GLN A 37 2.24 -3.19 18.20
CA GLN A 37 1.02 -2.73 18.86
C GLN A 37 1.33 -1.56 19.82
N GLY A 38 0.48 -0.52 19.78
CA GLY A 38 0.69 0.72 20.53
C GLY A 38 1.66 1.72 19.87
N GLY A 39 2.37 1.32 18.82
CA GLY A 39 3.23 2.19 18.02
C GLY A 39 2.44 3.14 17.12
N HIS A 40 3.17 3.87 16.26
CA HIS A 40 2.59 4.78 15.27
C HIS A 40 3.30 4.63 13.92
N VAL A 41 2.61 5.02 12.87
CA VAL A 41 3.12 4.98 11.51
C VAL A 41 2.57 6.14 10.70
N THR A 42 3.40 6.72 9.84
CA THR A 42 2.98 7.77 8.91
C THR A 42 2.81 7.20 7.52
N LEU A 43 1.61 7.34 6.97
CA LEU A 43 1.31 7.03 5.59
C LEU A 43 1.44 8.30 4.76
N ARG A 44 2.15 8.26 3.64
CA ARG A 44 2.38 9.42 2.78
C ARG A 44 1.99 9.12 1.35
N CYS A 45 1.01 9.85 0.84
CA CYS A 45 0.61 9.78 -0.55
C CYS A 45 1.28 10.92 -1.32
N HIS A 46 1.91 10.60 -2.44
CA HIS A 46 2.62 11.59 -3.26
C HIS A 46 2.69 11.17 -4.72
N TYR A 47 2.99 12.12 -5.60
CA TYR A 47 3.18 11.86 -7.02
C TYR A 47 4.66 11.72 -7.36
N ARG A 48 5.02 10.72 -8.18
CA ARG A 48 6.43 10.37 -8.46
C ARG A 48 7.14 11.35 -9.40
N ARG A 49 6.41 12.14 -10.20
CA ARG A 49 7.01 13.06 -11.18
C ARG A 49 7.18 14.51 -10.69
N GLY A 50 7.10 14.77 -9.39
CA GLY A 50 7.46 16.09 -8.83
C GLY A 50 6.49 17.25 -9.13
N PHE A 51 5.47 17.04 -9.96
CA PHE A 51 4.36 17.99 -10.10
C PHE A 51 3.41 17.84 -8.91
N ASN A 52 3.36 18.84 -8.04
CA ASN A 52 2.46 18.96 -6.89
C ASN A 52 1.03 19.33 -7.33
N ASN A 53 0.50 18.58 -8.29
CA ASN A 53 -0.81 18.80 -8.91
C ASN A 53 -1.96 18.23 -8.07
N PHE A 54 -1.78 17.85 -6.82
CA PHE A 54 -2.87 17.31 -6.00
C PHE A 54 -2.97 18.10 -4.70
N THR A 55 -4.17 18.62 -4.42
CA THR A 55 -4.47 19.38 -3.20
C THR A 55 -4.89 18.47 -2.06
N ASN A 56 -5.66 17.43 -2.39
CA ASN A 56 -6.22 16.50 -1.42
C ASN A 56 -5.94 15.06 -1.82
N PHE A 57 -5.60 14.22 -0.83
CA PHE A 57 -5.48 12.78 -1.01
C PHE A 57 -6.53 12.07 -0.17
N THR A 58 -7.08 10.98 -0.69
CA THR A 58 -7.99 10.10 0.04
C THR A 58 -7.34 8.74 0.25
N LEU A 59 -7.36 8.26 1.50
CA LEU A 59 -6.90 6.92 1.87
C LEU A 59 -8.07 5.94 1.89
N TYR A 60 -7.84 4.74 1.35
CA TYR A 60 -8.74 3.60 1.37
C TYR A 60 -8.06 2.44 2.08
N LYS A 61 -8.85 1.67 2.83
CA LYS A 61 -8.47 0.37 3.35
C LYS A 61 -9.33 -0.66 2.60
N ASP A 62 -8.69 -1.67 2.01
CA ASP A 62 -9.38 -2.65 1.16
C ASP A 62 -10.15 -3.70 1.97
N ASP A 63 -9.89 -3.82 3.28
CA ASP A 63 -10.59 -4.82 4.08
C ASP A 63 -12.04 -4.40 4.35
N ARG A 64 -12.96 -5.35 4.16
CA ARG A 64 -14.39 -5.18 4.41
C ARG A 64 -14.71 -5.34 5.90
N SER A 65 -13.84 -4.86 6.79
CA SER A 65 -14.11 -4.92 8.23
C SER A 65 -15.03 -3.76 8.63
N HIS A 66 -16.11 -4.07 9.36
CA HIS A 66 -17.08 -3.11 9.90
C HIS A 66 -16.49 -2.23 11.04
N VAL A 67 -15.18 -1.97 11.04
CA VAL A 67 -14.54 -1.08 12.01
C VAL A 67 -14.49 0.34 11.42
N PRO A 68 -15.09 1.35 12.05
CA PRO A 68 -15.31 2.67 11.46
C PRO A 68 -14.07 3.57 11.51
N ILE A 69 -12.90 3.09 11.11
CA ILE A 69 -11.67 3.87 11.33
C ILE A 69 -11.30 4.73 10.12
N PHE A 70 -11.49 4.25 8.88
CA PHE A 70 -10.93 4.93 7.70
C PHE A 70 -11.75 4.89 6.40
N HIS A 71 -13.09 4.82 6.45
CA HIS A 71 -13.87 4.99 5.22
C HIS A 71 -13.62 6.40 4.65
N SER A 72 -12.75 6.49 3.65
CA SER A 72 -12.31 7.69 2.93
C SER A 72 -11.94 8.87 3.85
N ARG A 73 -10.71 8.91 4.35
CA ARG A 73 -10.16 10.11 5.02
C ARG A 73 -9.40 10.98 4.03
N ILE A 74 -9.78 12.25 3.97
CA ILE A 74 -9.06 13.27 3.19
C ILE A 74 -7.92 13.81 4.05
N PHE A 75 -6.71 13.83 3.50
CA PHE A 75 -5.53 14.37 4.20
C PHE A 75 -4.59 15.09 3.23
N GLN A 76 -3.85 16.06 3.77
CA GLN A 76 -2.83 16.78 3.04
C GLN A 76 -1.52 16.00 3.15
N LYS A 77 -1.16 15.26 2.09
CA LYS A 77 0.15 14.64 1.85
C LYS A 77 0.56 13.49 2.79
N SER A 78 0.34 13.61 4.09
CA SER A 78 0.68 12.61 5.11
C SER A 78 -0.42 12.43 6.15
N PHE A 79 -0.58 11.21 6.63
CA PHE A 79 -1.52 10.83 7.66
C PHE A 79 -0.80 10.03 8.75
N LEU A 80 -0.87 10.49 10.00
CA LEU A 80 -0.33 9.79 11.16
C LEU A 80 -1.38 8.82 11.70
N MET A 81 -1.04 7.53 11.72
CA MET A 81 -1.87 6.45 12.25
C MET A 81 -1.25 5.93 13.55
N GLY A 82 -1.95 6.11 14.67
CA GLY A 82 -1.52 5.60 15.97
C GLY A 82 -2.41 6.08 17.12
N PRO A 83 -2.41 5.40 18.28
CA PRO A 83 -1.71 4.14 18.58
C PRO A 83 -2.29 2.96 17.78
N VAL A 84 -1.42 2.14 17.18
CA VAL A 84 -1.87 1.04 16.30
C VAL A 84 -2.45 -0.13 17.10
N THR A 85 -3.50 -0.75 16.57
CA THR A 85 -4.20 -1.91 17.13
C THR A 85 -4.32 -2.96 16.03
N PRO A 86 -4.62 -4.23 16.33
CA PRO A 86 -4.81 -5.25 15.29
C PRO A 86 -5.85 -4.86 14.22
N ALA A 87 -6.84 -4.02 14.57
CA ALA A 87 -7.84 -3.50 13.62
C ALA A 87 -7.26 -2.55 12.57
N HIS A 88 -6.07 -1.98 12.80
CA HIS A 88 -5.36 -1.14 11.83
C HIS A 88 -4.56 -1.95 10.81
N ALA A 89 -4.35 -3.25 11.02
CA ALA A 89 -3.72 -4.12 10.03
C ALA A 89 -4.61 -4.24 8.78
N GLY A 90 -4.00 -4.28 7.59
CA GLY A 90 -4.72 -4.42 6.33
C GLY A 90 -4.02 -3.74 5.15
N THR A 91 -4.66 -3.81 3.99
CA THR A 91 -4.12 -3.23 2.74
C THR A 91 -4.69 -1.84 2.51
N TYR A 92 -3.81 -0.89 2.23
CA TYR A 92 -4.14 0.51 2.02
C TYR A 92 -3.81 0.96 0.60
N ARG A 93 -4.65 1.85 0.07
CA ARG A 93 -4.44 2.53 -1.23
C ARG A 93 -4.79 4.00 -1.10
N CYS A 94 -4.14 4.86 -1.88
CA CYS A 94 -4.49 6.27 -1.95
C CYS A 94 -4.80 6.72 -3.37
N ARG A 95 -5.61 7.79 -3.49
CA ARG A 95 -5.81 8.54 -4.74
C ARG A 95 -5.80 10.04 -4.46
N GLY A 96 -5.38 10.85 -5.41
CA GLY A 96 -5.38 12.31 -5.34
C GLY A 96 -6.51 12.94 -6.15
N SER A 97 -6.98 14.12 -5.73
CA SER A 97 -7.87 14.98 -6.54
C SER A 97 -7.09 16.13 -7.15
N TYR A 98 -7.36 16.46 -8.40
CA TYR A 98 -6.71 17.58 -9.10
C TYR A 98 -7.17 18.93 -8.53
N PRO A 99 -6.34 19.99 -8.58
CA PRO A 99 -6.62 21.27 -7.93
C PRO A 99 -7.67 22.06 -8.72
N HIS A 100 -7.67 21.88 -10.04
CA HIS A 100 -8.56 22.54 -11.00
C HIS A 100 -9.79 21.69 -11.35
N SER A 101 -9.83 20.42 -10.94
CA SER A 101 -10.96 19.51 -11.14
C SER A 101 -11.14 18.59 -9.92
N PRO A 102 -11.70 19.10 -8.80
CA PRO A 102 -11.87 18.32 -7.56
C PRO A 102 -12.77 17.08 -7.71
N THR A 103 -13.58 17.03 -8.77
CA THR A 103 -14.43 15.89 -9.12
C THR A 103 -13.68 14.79 -9.88
N GLU A 104 -12.50 15.10 -10.42
CA GLU A 104 -11.65 14.14 -11.11
C GLU A 104 -10.62 13.54 -10.15
N TRP A 105 -10.48 12.21 -10.22
CA TRP A 105 -9.62 11.45 -9.34
C TRP A 105 -8.52 10.75 -10.14
N SER A 106 -7.32 10.69 -9.56
CA SER A 106 -6.23 9.88 -10.08
C SER A 106 -6.55 8.38 -10.00
N ALA A 107 -5.74 7.56 -10.68
CA ALA A 107 -5.73 6.13 -10.42
C ALA A 107 -5.37 5.83 -8.96
N LEU A 108 -5.88 4.72 -8.43
CA LEU A 108 -5.48 4.21 -7.11
C LEU A 108 -3.99 3.82 -7.13
N SER A 109 -3.31 4.09 -6.01
CA SER A 109 -1.94 3.67 -5.78
C SER A 109 -1.79 2.15 -5.76
N ASP A 110 -0.54 1.70 -5.77
CA ASP A 110 -0.24 0.30 -5.46
C ASP A 110 -0.72 -0.01 -4.03
N PRO A 111 -1.20 -1.25 -3.80
CA PRO A 111 -1.56 -1.70 -2.47
C PRO A 111 -0.33 -1.67 -1.55
N LEU A 112 -0.52 -1.17 -0.33
CA LEU A 112 0.46 -1.23 0.73
C LEU A 112 -0.15 -1.90 1.95
N ALA A 113 0.38 -3.07 2.31
CA ALA A 113 -0.07 -3.81 3.49
C ALA A 113 0.64 -3.30 4.75
N ILE A 114 -0.14 -2.96 5.78
CA ILE A 114 0.36 -2.67 7.13
C ILE A 114 0.11 -3.88 8.01
N MET A 115 1.16 -4.35 8.67
CA MET A 115 1.11 -5.47 9.60
C MET A 115 1.37 -4.98 11.01
N VAL A 116 0.53 -5.42 11.95
CA VAL A 116 0.70 -5.10 13.37
C VAL A 116 1.37 -6.29 14.08
N THR A 117 2.51 -6.04 14.70
CA THR A 117 3.29 -7.05 15.43
C THR A 117 3.11 -6.91 16.94
N GLY A 118 3.58 -7.89 17.72
CA GLY A 118 3.48 -7.86 19.19
C GLY A 118 2.10 -8.21 19.74
N VAL A 119 1.15 -8.61 18.88
CA VAL A 119 -0.18 -9.11 19.28
C VAL A 119 -0.08 -10.48 19.97
N HIS A 120 0.95 -11.24 19.60
CA HIS A 120 1.17 -12.62 20.04
C HIS A 120 2.51 -12.74 20.76
N ARG A 121 2.65 -13.77 21.61
CA ARG A 121 3.92 -14.10 22.25
C ARG A 121 5.00 -14.35 21.18
N LYS A 122 6.19 -13.84 21.45
CA LYS A 122 7.34 -13.98 20.55
C LYS A 122 7.72 -15.47 20.44
N PRO A 123 7.82 -16.03 19.22
CA PRO A 123 8.28 -17.40 19.05
C PRO A 123 9.80 -17.51 19.30
N SER A 124 10.23 -18.71 19.63
CA SER A 124 11.64 -19.08 19.73
C SER A 124 12.16 -19.53 18.37
N LEU A 125 13.34 -19.04 17.98
CA LEU A 125 14.01 -19.42 16.74
C LEU A 125 15.34 -20.10 17.07
N LEU A 126 15.54 -21.30 16.53
CA LEU A 126 16.75 -22.10 16.68
C LEU A 126 17.40 -22.29 15.32
N ALA A 127 18.74 -22.24 15.28
CA ALA A 127 19.53 -22.53 14.08
C ALA A 127 20.34 -23.81 14.32
N LEU A 128 20.17 -24.79 13.45
CA LEU A 128 20.85 -26.09 13.50
C LEU A 128 21.76 -26.24 12.27
N PRO A 129 23.02 -26.69 12.41
CA PRO A 129 23.69 -27.13 13.65
C PRO A 129 24.10 -26.00 14.61
N GLY A 130 24.10 -24.76 14.13
CA GLY A 130 24.39 -23.58 14.93
C GLY A 130 24.23 -22.29 14.11
N PRO A 131 24.39 -21.11 14.73
CA PRO A 131 24.25 -19.81 14.05
C PRO A 131 25.44 -19.46 13.14
N LEU A 132 26.56 -20.17 13.29
CA LEU A 132 27.77 -19.97 12.49
C LEU A 132 28.07 -21.25 11.71
N VAL A 133 28.05 -21.14 10.39
CA VAL A 133 28.40 -22.22 9.45
C VAL A 133 29.32 -21.71 8.36
N LYS A 134 29.99 -22.62 7.65
CA LYS A 134 30.85 -22.23 6.53
C LYS A 134 30.00 -21.85 5.31
N SER A 135 30.59 -21.06 4.43
CA SER A 135 29.95 -20.70 3.16
C SER A 135 29.66 -21.96 2.34
N GLY A 136 28.42 -22.09 1.86
CA GLY A 136 27.95 -23.26 1.10
C GLY A 136 27.31 -24.37 1.94
N GLU A 137 27.33 -24.28 3.27
CA GLU A 137 26.65 -25.24 4.14
C GLU A 137 25.17 -24.88 4.33
N THR A 138 24.31 -25.89 4.48
CA THR A 138 22.87 -25.70 4.70
C THR A 138 22.56 -25.55 6.18
N VAL A 139 21.86 -24.48 6.55
CA VAL A 139 21.37 -24.25 7.91
C VAL A 139 19.89 -24.55 7.98
N THR A 140 19.47 -25.26 9.01
CA THR A 140 18.04 -25.47 9.31
C THR A 140 17.61 -24.46 10.38
N LEU A 141 16.65 -23.60 10.05
CA LEU A 141 16.02 -22.68 11.00
C LEU A 141 14.71 -23.30 11.50
N GLN A 142 14.64 -23.60 12.79
CA GLN A 142 13.46 -24.15 13.44
C GLN A 142 12.77 -23.05 14.27
N CYS A 143 11.52 -22.76 13.93
CA CYS A 143 10.68 -21.82 14.65
C CYS A 143 9.69 -22.60 15.54
N SER A 144 9.61 -22.26 16.82
CA SER A 144 8.71 -22.88 17.79
C SER A 144 7.91 -21.82 18.52
N SER A 145 6.61 -22.05 18.68
CA SER A 145 5.69 -21.15 19.36
C SER A 145 4.77 -21.96 20.26
N ASP A 146 4.53 -21.49 21.47
CA ASP A 146 3.62 -22.13 22.43
C ASP A 146 2.15 -21.84 22.13
N ILE A 147 1.89 -21.07 21.05
CA ILE A 147 0.54 -20.69 20.63
C ILE A 147 -0.03 -21.82 19.78
N VAL A 148 -0.91 -22.61 20.37
CA VAL A 148 -1.74 -23.58 19.66
C VAL A 148 -2.89 -22.82 18.98
N PRO A 149 -3.05 -22.88 17.65
CA PRO A 149 -4.19 -22.26 16.98
C PRO A 149 -5.50 -22.86 17.53
N CYS A 150 -6.47 -22.00 17.87
CA CYS A 150 -7.82 -22.46 18.18
C CYS A 150 -8.38 -23.22 16.96
N GLY A 151 -8.63 -24.52 17.11
CA GLY A 151 -9.15 -25.39 16.03
C GLY A 151 -8.40 -26.71 15.82
N LEU A 152 -7.35 -26.98 16.59
CA LEU A 152 -6.59 -28.25 16.56
C LEU A 152 -7.02 -29.23 17.67
N ARG A 153 -8.32 -29.28 18.00
CA ARG A 153 -8.91 -30.33 18.86
C ARG A 153 -9.80 -31.25 18.04
#